data_AF-A0A9E1VYF0-F1
#
_entry.id   AF-A0A9E1VYF0-F1
#
_cell.length_a   1.000
_cell.length_b   1.000
_cell.length_c   1.000
_cell.angle_alpha   90.00
_cell.angle_beta   90.00
_cell.angle_gamma   90.00
#
_symmetry.space_group_name_H-M   'P 1'
#
loop_
_entity.id
_entity.type
_entity.pdbx_description
1 polymer ?
#
loop_
_entity_poly.entity_id
_entity_poly.type
_entity_poly.pdbx_seq_one_letter_code
_entity_poly.pdbx_strand_id
1 'polypeptide(L)'
;EVQEPDMHDPSGDLRRLLNALEADWQLLDLSYDVALLATIQPILRAGKWGVTVAVRQGEQIVALWPGLKDTIYGVAVDVGSTTIAAHLCNLSSGEVVASAGVMNPQIRFGEDLMSRVSYVMMNPGGEVDMTNAVREALNGLVKDLVKQAQCETTDILEITFVANPIMHHLLLGINPVELGGAPFALATDMAVNTLASTLDVKLNPQARAYLLPCIAGHVGADTAGMVLAEEPYHHDEMTLLVDVGTNAEIVLGNRHRLVACSSPTGPAFEGAQISCGQRAAAGAIERIRIDPLTMEPRFQVIGCELWSDAEGFDEATVKTGITGICGSGIIEVVAEMYLAGVVTQDGVIDGGLAAMNERIQPDGRTFSYEIMPATETRGAVKIMQNDIRAIQLAKAALYAGIKLLMQYQQVDKVDRIRFAGAFGSHIDVKYAMVLGLIPDCALDEVSSAGNAAGTGARIALLNESSRAEIEQVVRKIEKIETAVEPDFQQLFIDAMAFPNKVDAFPELEKVVTLPPIKEAKAETEGGEKKRRRRRS
;
A
#
# COMPACT_ATOMS: atom_id res chain seq x y z
N GLU A 1 12.19 -34.29 28.37
CA GLU A 1 12.92 -35.54 28.03
C GLU A 1 11.90 -36.67 27.95
N VAL A 2 11.99 -37.58 26.97
CA VAL A 2 11.04 -38.71 26.87
C VAL A 2 11.63 -39.94 27.55
N GLN A 3 10.81 -40.69 28.29
CA GLN A 3 11.28 -41.93 28.92
C GLN A 3 11.75 -42.95 27.86
N GLU A 4 12.88 -43.61 28.12
CA GLU A 4 13.37 -44.71 27.30
C GLU A 4 12.39 -45.89 27.33
N PRO A 5 12.22 -46.64 26.22
CA PRO A 5 11.41 -47.85 26.22
C PRO A 5 12.02 -48.90 27.15
N ASP A 6 11.17 -49.50 28.00
CA ASP A 6 11.54 -50.50 28.99
C ASP A 6 10.73 -51.78 28.77
N MET A 7 11.34 -52.96 28.99
CA MET A 7 10.60 -54.23 28.97
C MET A 7 9.55 -54.31 30.08
N HIS A 8 9.72 -53.56 31.17
CA HIS A 8 8.76 -53.48 32.27
C HIS A 8 7.61 -52.50 32.01
N ASP A 9 7.78 -51.53 31.08
CA ASP A 9 6.72 -50.65 30.59
C ASP A 9 6.69 -50.62 29.05
N PRO A 10 5.93 -51.53 28.40
CA PRO A 10 5.89 -51.67 26.95
C PRO A 10 5.02 -50.59 26.27
N SER A 11 5.03 -49.35 26.78
CA SER A 11 4.29 -48.23 26.22
C SER A 11 4.87 -47.77 24.87
N GLY A 12 4.03 -47.36 23.93
CA GLY A 12 4.47 -46.88 22.60
C GLY A 12 5.13 -45.50 22.66
N ASP A 13 6.01 -45.20 21.69
CA ASP A 13 6.82 -43.97 21.67
C ASP A 13 5.96 -42.68 21.70
N LEU A 14 4.84 -42.66 20.98
CA LEU A 14 3.89 -41.55 21.04
C LEU A 14 3.28 -41.39 22.44
N ARG A 15 2.89 -42.48 23.10
CA ARG A 15 2.32 -42.41 24.45
C ARG A 15 3.35 -41.84 25.43
N ARG A 16 4.61 -42.28 25.34
CA ARG A 16 5.68 -41.75 26.19
C ARG A 16 5.97 -40.27 25.90
N LEU A 17 5.90 -39.85 24.64
CA LEU A 17 6.00 -38.45 24.25
C LEU A 17 4.87 -37.60 24.86
N LEU A 18 3.61 -38.04 24.70
CA LEU A 18 2.44 -37.34 25.24
C LEU A 18 2.49 -37.26 26.77
N ASN A 19 2.86 -38.35 27.45
CA ASN A 19 3.04 -38.35 28.91
C ASN A 19 4.11 -37.33 29.35
N ALA A 20 5.21 -37.20 28.60
CA ALA A 20 6.25 -36.21 28.90
C ALA A 20 5.76 -34.77 28.69
N LEU A 21 4.99 -34.51 27.62
CA LEU A 21 4.39 -33.20 27.38
C LEU A 21 3.35 -32.84 28.45
N GLU A 22 2.55 -33.80 28.90
CA GLU A 22 1.60 -33.63 30.00
C GLU A 22 2.33 -33.32 31.31
N ALA A 23 3.33 -34.14 31.68
CA ALA A 23 4.04 -34.01 32.95
C ALA A 23 4.87 -32.72 33.05
N ASP A 24 5.62 -32.38 32.00
CA ASP A 24 6.57 -31.27 32.02
C ASP A 24 5.93 -29.93 31.62
N TRP A 25 4.91 -29.94 30.75
CA TRP A 25 4.33 -28.73 30.13
C TRP A 25 2.83 -28.56 30.33
N GLN A 26 2.16 -29.49 31.01
CA GLN A 26 0.70 -29.46 31.24
C GLN A 26 -0.12 -29.42 29.93
N LEU A 27 0.43 -29.94 28.84
CA LEU A 27 -0.26 -30.04 27.56
C LEU A 27 -1.02 -31.37 27.49
N LEU A 28 -2.35 -31.28 27.48
CA LEU A 28 -3.28 -32.40 27.52
C LEU A 28 -3.98 -32.58 26.17
N ASP A 29 -4.43 -33.80 25.89
CA ASP A 29 -5.32 -34.12 24.76
C ASP A 29 -4.85 -33.59 23.38
N LEU A 30 -3.52 -33.55 23.17
CA LEU A 30 -2.91 -33.03 21.96
C LEU A 30 -3.28 -33.85 20.72
N SER A 31 -3.81 -33.17 19.71
CA SER A 31 -4.03 -33.71 18.37
C SER A 31 -2.72 -33.73 17.56
N TYR A 32 -2.65 -34.60 16.55
CA TYR A 32 -1.49 -34.70 15.66
C TYR A 32 -1.91 -35.31 14.31
N ASP A 33 -1.16 -34.98 13.25
CA ASP A 33 -1.34 -35.62 11.95
C ASP A 33 -0.69 -37.01 11.94
N VAL A 34 -1.34 -37.99 11.31
CA VAL A 34 -0.85 -39.37 11.21
C VAL A 34 0.54 -39.45 10.55
N ALA A 35 0.88 -38.50 9.66
CA ALA A 35 2.19 -38.42 9.03
C ALA A 35 3.33 -38.21 10.02
N LEU A 36 3.08 -37.61 11.20
CA LEU A 36 4.08 -37.45 12.26
C LEU A 36 4.47 -38.79 12.90
N LEU A 37 3.60 -39.81 12.90
CA LEU A 37 3.90 -41.08 13.56
C LEU A 37 5.16 -41.76 13.00
N ALA A 38 5.38 -41.63 11.68
CA ALA A 38 6.54 -42.19 11.01
C ALA A 38 7.87 -41.52 11.42
N THR A 39 7.82 -40.31 11.99
CA THR A 39 9.01 -39.52 12.33
C THR A 39 9.39 -39.65 13.81
N ILE A 40 8.46 -40.01 14.70
CA ILE A 40 8.66 -40.05 16.15
C ILE A 40 9.86 -40.92 16.54
N GLN A 41 9.90 -42.20 16.14
CA GLN A 41 10.98 -43.08 16.61
C GLN A 41 12.37 -42.66 16.08
N PRO A 42 12.55 -42.34 14.78
CA PRO A 42 13.82 -41.81 14.29
C PRO A 42 14.28 -40.56 15.04
N ILE A 43 13.37 -39.63 15.33
CA ILE A 43 13.68 -38.38 16.03
C ILE A 43 14.09 -38.65 17.47
N LEU A 44 13.31 -39.43 18.23
CA LEU A 44 13.62 -39.77 19.61
C LEU A 44 14.98 -40.47 19.71
N ARG A 45 15.29 -41.39 18.80
CA ARG A 45 16.59 -42.08 18.79
C ARG A 45 17.75 -41.13 18.47
N ALA A 46 17.59 -40.27 17.47
CA ALA A 46 18.62 -39.30 17.10
C ALA A 46 18.90 -38.30 18.23
N GLY A 47 17.87 -37.88 18.96
CA GLY A 47 17.98 -36.98 20.11
C GLY A 47 18.40 -37.64 21.42
N LYS A 48 18.66 -38.96 21.44
CA LYS A 48 18.89 -39.75 22.67
C LYS A 48 17.78 -39.50 23.70
N TRP A 49 16.54 -39.53 23.22
CA TRP A 49 15.30 -39.30 23.95
C TRP A 49 15.01 -37.84 24.35
N GLY A 50 15.95 -36.93 24.07
CA GLY A 50 15.70 -35.50 24.01
C GLY A 50 14.97 -35.12 22.72
N VAL A 51 13.90 -34.32 22.83
CA VAL A 51 13.08 -33.91 21.69
C VAL A 51 12.52 -32.51 21.94
N THR A 52 12.44 -31.72 20.88
CA THR A 52 11.68 -30.48 20.85
C THR A 52 10.40 -30.70 20.07
N VAL A 53 9.28 -30.25 20.62
CA VAL A 53 7.94 -30.39 20.05
C VAL A 53 7.38 -29.00 19.79
N ALA A 54 6.99 -28.70 18.54
CA ALA A 54 6.19 -27.52 18.25
C ALA A 54 4.71 -27.87 18.44
N VAL A 55 4.07 -27.17 19.37
CA VAL A 55 2.64 -27.31 19.67
C VAL A 55 1.94 -26.01 19.31
N ARG A 56 1.01 -26.09 18.38
CA ARG A 56 0.22 -24.97 17.91
C ARG A 56 -1.01 -24.79 18.79
N GLN A 57 -1.23 -23.57 19.30
CA GLN A 57 -2.37 -23.19 20.14
C GLN A 57 -2.55 -24.03 21.41
N GLY A 58 -1.51 -24.75 21.85
CA GLY A 58 -1.63 -25.71 22.96
C GLY A 58 -2.45 -26.96 22.65
N GLU A 59 -2.86 -27.18 21.40
CA GLU A 59 -3.85 -28.21 21.03
C GLU A 59 -3.34 -29.21 19.98
N GLN A 60 -2.38 -28.83 19.14
CA GLN A 60 -1.93 -29.65 18.01
C GLN A 60 -0.41 -29.74 17.92
N ILE A 61 0.15 -30.96 17.91
CA ILE A 61 1.55 -31.18 17.56
C ILE A 61 1.70 -30.98 16.05
N VAL A 62 2.56 -30.03 15.66
CA VAL A 62 2.80 -29.69 14.25
C VAL A 62 4.19 -30.08 13.76
N ALA A 63 5.19 -30.16 14.65
CA ALA A 63 6.54 -30.58 14.27
C ALA A 63 7.34 -31.14 15.46
N LEU A 64 8.36 -31.93 15.13
CA LEU A 64 9.25 -32.61 16.06
C LEU A 64 10.69 -32.47 15.57
N TRP A 65 11.64 -32.24 16.48
CA TRP A 65 13.09 -32.23 16.18
C TRP A 65 13.88 -33.01 17.23
N PRO A 66 14.98 -33.69 16.84
CA PRO A 66 15.84 -34.37 17.79
C PRO A 66 16.61 -33.35 18.65
N GLY A 67 16.65 -33.57 19.97
CA GLY A 67 17.30 -32.66 20.90
C GLY A 67 16.63 -31.30 20.99
N LEU A 68 17.41 -30.27 21.31
CA LEU A 68 16.94 -28.89 21.47
C LEU A 68 16.90 -28.16 20.12
N LYS A 69 15.76 -27.55 19.78
CA LYS A 69 15.57 -26.64 18.64
C LYS A 69 15.11 -25.29 19.18
N ASP A 70 16.04 -24.34 19.26
CA ASP A 70 15.78 -23.03 19.88
C ASP A 70 15.05 -22.03 18.96
N THR A 71 15.04 -22.29 17.65
CA THR A 71 14.50 -21.33 16.68
C THR A 71 13.55 -21.99 15.69
N ILE A 72 12.36 -21.40 15.59
CA ILE A 72 11.35 -21.66 14.57
C ILE A 72 10.91 -20.33 13.95
N TYR A 73 10.42 -20.39 12.72
CA TYR A 73 10.16 -19.19 11.94
C TYR A 73 8.71 -19.12 11.45
N GLY A 74 8.30 -17.91 11.12
CA GLY A 74 7.08 -17.63 10.37
C GLY A 74 7.34 -16.56 9.32
N VAL A 75 6.44 -16.45 8.34
CA VAL A 75 6.57 -15.46 7.27
C VAL A 75 5.35 -14.55 7.25
N ALA A 76 5.56 -13.24 7.26
CA ALA A 76 4.50 -12.27 7.02
C ALA A 76 4.60 -11.76 5.59
N VAL A 77 3.48 -11.79 4.85
CA VAL A 77 3.47 -11.46 3.42
C VAL A 77 2.42 -10.41 3.11
N ASP A 78 2.83 -9.37 2.40
CA ASP A 78 1.97 -8.39 1.75
C ASP A 78 1.93 -8.68 0.25
N VAL A 79 0.76 -9.10 -0.23
CA VAL A 79 0.52 -9.53 -1.61
C VAL A 79 -0.11 -8.37 -2.37
N GLY A 80 0.73 -7.38 -2.70
CA GLY A 80 0.34 -6.23 -3.50
C GLY A 80 0.11 -6.55 -4.98
N SER A 81 -0.58 -5.64 -5.67
CA SER A 81 -0.81 -5.73 -7.12
C SER A 81 0.50 -5.64 -7.90
N THR A 82 1.40 -4.72 -7.53
CA THR A 82 2.67 -4.48 -8.23
C THR A 82 3.84 -5.21 -7.60
N THR A 83 3.87 -5.30 -6.27
CA THR A 83 4.99 -5.85 -5.49
C THR A 83 4.45 -6.84 -4.47
N ILE A 84 5.11 -7.98 -4.31
CA ILE A 84 4.89 -8.91 -3.20
C ILE A 84 6.08 -8.78 -2.25
N ALA A 85 5.82 -8.42 -1.00
CA ALA A 85 6.84 -8.25 0.03
C ALA A 85 6.67 -9.31 1.13
N ALA A 86 7.77 -9.89 1.59
CA ALA A 86 7.76 -10.94 2.59
C ALA A 86 8.87 -10.73 3.65
N HIS A 87 8.51 -10.97 4.91
CA HIS A 87 9.38 -10.84 6.07
C HIS A 87 9.42 -12.17 6.85
N LEU A 88 10.61 -12.77 6.92
CA LEU A 88 10.84 -13.96 7.74
C LEU A 88 11.11 -13.51 9.18
N CYS A 89 10.31 -14.01 10.11
CA CYS A 89 10.35 -13.63 11.52
C CYS A 89 10.75 -14.84 12.37
N ASN A 90 11.62 -14.63 13.35
CA ASN A 90 11.82 -15.59 14.44
C ASN A 90 10.57 -15.55 15.35
N LEU A 91 9.86 -16.67 15.49
CA LEU A 91 8.61 -16.70 16.27
C LEU A 91 8.84 -16.59 17.78
N SER A 92 10.05 -16.87 18.27
CA SER A 92 10.39 -16.78 19.69
C SER A 92 10.78 -15.35 20.09
N SER A 93 11.50 -14.62 19.24
CA SER A 93 11.94 -13.25 19.54
C SER A 93 11.09 -12.16 18.90
N GLY A 94 10.34 -12.48 17.84
CA GLY A 94 9.62 -11.53 17.01
C GLY A 94 10.49 -10.74 16.01
N GLU A 95 11.80 -11.00 15.98
CA GLU A 95 12.74 -10.29 15.12
C GLU A 95 12.57 -10.69 13.64
N VAL A 96 12.62 -9.69 12.74
CA VAL A 96 12.70 -9.91 11.30
C VAL A 96 14.13 -10.29 10.93
N VAL A 97 14.35 -11.56 10.60
CA VAL A 97 15.69 -12.11 10.29
C VAL A 97 16.06 -12.02 8.81
N ALA A 98 15.06 -11.90 7.93
CA ALA A 98 15.27 -11.69 6.50
C ALA A 98 14.06 -11.00 5.87
N SER A 99 14.28 -10.24 4.80
CA SER A 99 13.23 -9.59 4.01
C SER A 99 13.51 -9.78 2.53
N ALA A 100 12.46 -10.02 1.75
CA ALA A 100 12.55 -10.17 0.30
C ALA A 100 11.33 -9.55 -0.36
N GLY A 101 11.51 -9.09 -1.60
CA GLY A 101 10.42 -8.54 -2.40
C GLY A 101 10.61 -8.88 -3.87
N VAL A 102 9.51 -9.03 -4.59
CA VAL A 102 9.51 -9.30 -6.03
C VAL A 102 8.40 -8.51 -6.72
N MET A 103 8.63 -8.11 -7.97
CA MET A 103 7.55 -7.61 -8.80
C MET A 103 6.53 -8.73 -8.99
N ASN A 104 5.25 -8.44 -8.76
CA ASN A 104 4.19 -9.41 -8.87
C ASN A 104 4.14 -9.94 -10.32
N PRO A 105 4.37 -11.26 -10.54
CA PRO A 105 4.45 -11.83 -11.89
C PRO A 105 3.13 -11.74 -12.64
N GLN A 106 2.03 -11.43 -11.97
CA GLN A 106 0.73 -11.26 -12.59
C GLN A 106 0.63 -10.00 -13.46
N ILE A 107 1.59 -9.08 -13.39
CA ILE A 107 1.67 -7.90 -14.28
C ILE A 107 1.61 -8.28 -15.77
N ARG A 108 2.07 -9.49 -16.13
CA ARG A 108 2.01 -10.02 -17.50
C ARG A 108 0.58 -10.28 -18.01
N PHE A 109 -0.39 -10.44 -17.11
CA PHE A 109 -1.80 -10.67 -17.43
C PHE A 109 -2.63 -9.38 -17.37
N GLY A 110 -2.14 -8.37 -16.64
CA GLY A 110 -2.76 -7.06 -16.50
C GLY A 110 -1.92 -6.16 -15.60
N GLU A 111 -1.68 -4.93 -16.05
CA GLU A 111 -0.87 -3.95 -15.34
C GLU A 111 -1.55 -3.47 -14.05
N ASP A 112 -2.89 -3.43 -14.05
CA ASP A 112 -3.72 -3.03 -12.91
C ASP A 112 -4.72 -4.14 -12.51
N LEU A 113 -5.48 -3.88 -11.45
CA LEU A 113 -6.46 -4.83 -10.91
C LEU A 113 -7.59 -5.15 -11.90
N MET A 114 -8.13 -4.15 -12.58
CA MET A 114 -9.28 -4.31 -13.48
C MET A 114 -8.91 -4.99 -14.80
N SER A 115 -7.70 -4.74 -15.30
CA SER A 115 -7.14 -5.45 -16.45
C SER A 115 -6.89 -6.92 -16.16
N ARG A 116 -6.51 -7.29 -14.92
CA ARG A 116 -6.43 -8.70 -14.50
C ARG A 116 -7.80 -9.36 -14.47
N VAL A 117 -8.81 -8.69 -13.92
CA VAL A 117 -10.19 -9.21 -13.96
C VAL A 117 -10.66 -9.37 -15.40
N SER A 118 -10.42 -8.37 -16.25
CA SER A 118 -10.75 -8.42 -17.67
C SER A 118 -10.03 -9.57 -18.38
N TYR A 119 -8.77 -9.85 -18.02
CA TYR A 119 -8.02 -10.99 -18.56
C TYR A 119 -8.70 -12.31 -18.22
N VAL A 120 -9.14 -12.52 -16.96
CA VAL A 120 -9.90 -13.73 -16.58
C VAL A 120 -11.19 -13.85 -17.39
N MET A 121 -11.91 -12.74 -17.57
CA MET A 121 -13.15 -12.73 -18.36
C MET A 121 -12.93 -13.12 -19.83
N MET A 122 -11.80 -12.73 -20.41
CA MET A 122 -11.48 -12.96 -21.81
C MET A 122 -10.75 -14.28 -22.06
N ASN A 123 -10.15 -14.89 -21.04
CA ASN A 123 -9.30 -16.07 -21.17
C ASN A 123 -9.74 -17.14 -20.16
N PRO A 124 -10.55 -18.13 -20.57
CA PRO A 124 -10.94 -19.24 -19.71
C PRO A 124 -9.72 -19.95 -19.10
N GLY A 125 -9.68 -20.07 -17.77
CA GLY A 125 -8.55 -20.63 -17.02
C GLY A 125 -7.49 -19.58 -16.61
N GLY A 126 -7.65 -18.32 -17.00
CA GLY A 126 -6.73 -17.25 -16.64
C GLY A 126 -6.62 -17.01 -15.13
N GLU A 127 -7.68 -17.30 -14.37
CA GLU A 127 -7.66 -17.30 -12.91
C GLU A 127 -6.71 -18.36 -12.34
N VAL A 128 -6.65 -19.55 -12.96
CA VAL A 128 -5.74 -20.63 -12.56
C VAL A 128 -4.30 -20.24 -12.87
N ASP A 129 -4.05 -19.68 -14.06
CA ASP A 129 -2.72 -19.21 -14.45
C ASP A 129 -2.21 -18.10 -13.51
N MET A 130 -3.08 -17.16 -13.14
CA MET A 130 -2.74 -16.10 -12.18
C MET A 130 -2.54 -16.62 -10.76
N THR A 131 -3.34 -17.61 -10.33
CA THR A 131 -3.19 -18.30 -9.04
C THR A 131 -1.83 -19.00 -8.98
N ASN A 132 -1.47 -19.74 -10.02
CA ASN A 132 -0.17 -20.41 -10.13
C ASN A 132 0.97 -19.40 -10.10
N ALA A 133 0.86 -18.30 -10.86
CA ALA A 133 1.89 -17.28 -10.92
C ALA A 133 2.18 -16.64 -9.54
N VAL A 134 1.15 -16.30 -8.75
CA VAL A 134 1.36 -15.73 -7.42
C VAL A 134 1.94 -16.76 -6.44
N ARG A 135 1.43 -18.00 -6.46
CA ARG A 135 1.94 -19.08 -5.59
C ARG A 135 3.39 -19.49 -5.93
N GLU A 136 3.76 -19.47 -7.20
CA GLU A 136 5.15 -19.68 -7.63
C GLU A 136 6.08 -18.56 -7.13
N ALA A 137 5.66 -17.29 -7.23
CA ALA A 137 6.42 -16.17 -6.69
C ALA A 137 6.59 -16.28 -5.16
N LEU A 138 5.56 -16.68 -4.43
CA LEU A 138 5.65 -16.91 -2.98
C LEU A 138 6.68 -18.00 -2.64
N ASN A 139 6.67 -19.12 -3.37
CA ASN A 139 7.68 -20.16 -3.19
C ASN A 139 9.10 -19.69 -3.53
N GLY A 140 9.25 -18.80 -4.51
CA GLY A 140 10.51 -18.13 -4.82
C GLY A 140 11.00 -17.26 -3.67
N LEU A 141 10.13 -16.38 -3.16
CA LEU A 141 10.42 -15.50 -2.02
C LEU A 141 10.81 -16.30 -0.78
N VAL A 142 10.08 -17.37 -0.45
CA VAL A 142 10.41 -18.24 0.69
C VAL A 142 11.82 -18.82 0.54
N LYS A 143 12.21 -19.28 -0.65
CA LYS A 143 13.58 -19.79 -0.89
C LYS A 143 14.64 -18.73 -0.67
N ASP A 144 14.38 -17.50 -1.11
CA ASP A 144 15.32 -16.39 -0.93
C ASP A 144 15.44 -16.03 0.56
N LEU A 145 14.33 -16.01 1.30
CA LEU A 145 14.31 -15.74 2.73
C LEU A 145 15.09 -16.78 3.54
N VAL A 146 14.83 -18.08 3.32
CA VAL A 146 15.53 -19.15 4.07
C VAL A 146 17.02 -19.20 3.73
N LYS A 147 17.39 -18.87 2.49
CA LYS A 147 18.79 -18.75 2.07
C LYS A 147 19.49 -17.60 2.79
N GLN A 148 18.84 -16.44 2.93
CA GLN A 148 19.39 -15.29 3.65
C GLN A 148 19.54 -15.58 5.15
N ALA A 149 18.54 -16.21 5.76
CA ALA A 149 18.53 -16.54 7.19
C ALA A 149 19.26 -17.84 7.54
N GLN A 150 19.80 -18.56 6.55
CA GLN A 150 20.50 -19.85 6.73
C GLN A 150 19.66 -20.89 7.50
N CYS A 151 18.37 -21.00 7.14
CA CYS A 151 17.45 -21.98 7.70
C CYS A 151 16.81 -22.84 6.59
N GLU A 152 15.94 -23.78 6.98
CA GLU A 152 15.23 -24.68 6.07
C GLU A 152 13.75 -24.25 5.95
N THR A 153 13.11 -24.55 4.82
CA THR A 153 11.66 -24.25 4.66
C THR A 153 10.77 -25.02 5.64
N THR A 154 11.25 -26.15 6.14
CA THR A 154 10.58 -26.95 7.17
C THR A 154 10.67 -26.36 8.58
N ASP A 155 11.53 -25.35 8.79
CA ASP A 155 11.56 -24.59 10.04
C ASP A 155 10.49 -23.47 10.09
N ILE A 156 9.81 -23.21 8.98
CA ILE A 156 8.71 -22.24 8.90
C ILE A 156 7.39 -22.96 9.23
N LEU A 157 6.73 -22.54 10.31
CA LEU A 157 5.50 -23.18 10.82
C LEU A 157 4.23 -22.36 10.59
N GLU A 158 4.35 -21.06 10.35
CA GLU A 158 3.22 -20.16 10.12
C GLU A 158 3.54 -19.18 8.99
N ILE A 159 2.55 -18.87 8.17
CA ILE A 159 2.62 -17.80 7.17
C ILE A 159 1.34 -16.98 7.21
N THR A 160 1.46 -15.66 7.28
CA THR A 160 0.33 -14.72 7.24
C THR A 160 0.33 -13.93 5.96
N PHE A 161 -0.86 -13.59 5.46
CA PHE A 161 -1.04 -12.80 4.25
C PHE A 161 -2.02 -11.65 4.47
N VAL A 162 -1.68 -10.52 3.86
CA VAL A 162 -2.58 -9.41 3.57
C VAL A 162 -2.57 -9.14 2.07
N ALA A 163 -3.69 -8.66 1.53
CA ALA A 163 -3.87 -8.44 0.10
C ALA A 163 -5.13 -7.61 -0.17
N ASN A 164 -5.15 -6.84 -1.26
CA ASN A 164 -6.40 -6.29 -1.79
C ASN A 164 -7.34 -7.44 -2.22
N PRO A 165 -8.65 -7.20 -2.39
CA PRO A 165 -9.63 -8.25 -2.64
C PRO A 165 -9.34 -9.16 -3.84
N ILE A 166 -8.84 -8.60 -4.94
CA ILE A 166 -8.52 -9.38 -6.16
C ILE A 166 -7.30 -10.27 -5.91
N MET A 167 -6.24 -9.71 -5.30
CA MET A 167 -5.05 -10.48 -4.94
C MET A 167 -5.35 -11.56 -3.91
N HIS A 168 -6.22 -11.26 -2.93
CA HIS A 168 -6.73 -12.20 -1.94
C HIS A 168 -7.44 -13.40 -2.60
N HIS A 169 -8.37 -13.12 -3.52
CA HIS A 169 -9.12 -14.17 -4.22
C HIS A 169 -8.21 -15.01 -5.12
N LEU A 170 -7.33 -14.39 -5.90
CA LEU A 170 -6.37 -15.11 -6.74
C LEU A 170 -5.41 -15.98 -5.92
N LEU A 171 -4.93 -15.52 -4.76
CA LEU A 171 -4.10 -16.35 -3.88
C LEU A 171 -4.86 -17.60 -3.39
N LEU A 172 -6.13 -17.45 -3.05
CA LEU A 172 -7.01 -18.54 -2.63
C LEU A 172 -7.45 -19.44 -3.79
N GLY A 173 -7.16 -19.09 -5.05
CA GLY A 173 -7.63 -19.83 -6.22
C GLY A 173 -9.10 -19.55 -6.56
N ILE A 174 -9.64 -18.43 -6.08
CA ILE A 174 -11.01 -18.00 -6.34
C ILE A 174 -11.02 -17.07 -7.56
N ASN A 175 -11.97 -17.30 -8.46
CA ASN A 175 -12.16 -16.47 -9.63
C ASN A 175 -12.58 -15.03 -9.23
N PRO A 176 -11.84 -13.98 -9.61
CA PRO A 176 -12.10 -12.61 -9.17
C PRO A 176 -13.14 -11.85 -10.04
N VAL A 177 -13.79 -12.49 -11.00
CA VAL A 177 -14.71 -11.82 -11.95
C VAL A 177 -15.82 -11.04 -11.26
N GLU A 178 -16.39 -11.57 -10.18
CA GLU A 178 -17.46 -10.90 -9.42
C GLU A 178 -16.99 -9.64 -8.67
N LEU A 179 -15.67 -9.42 -8.57
CA LEU A 179 -15.08 -8.18 -8.04
C LEU A 179 -14.92 -7.09 -9.11
N GLY A 180 -15.06 -7.43 -10.40
CA GLY A 180 -14.99 -6.46 -11.50
C GLY A 180 -16.32 -5.79 -11.86
N GLY A 181 -17.44 -6.26 -11.27
CA GLY A 181 -18.77 -5.73 -11.56
C GLY A 181 -19.54 -5.48 -10.27
N ALA A 182 -20.38 -4.44 -10.25
CA ALA A 182 -21.27 -4.18 -9.13
C ALA A 182 -22.15 -5.42 -8.86
N PRO A 183 -22.31 -5.88 -7.60
CA PRO A 183 -21.98 -5.17 -6.35
C PRO A 183 -20.58 -5.45 -5.76
N PHE A 184 -19.62 -5.90 -6.58
CA PHE A 184 -18.24 -6.20 -6.18
C PHE A 184 -18.20 -7.30 -5.11
N ALA A 185 -18.84 -8.43 -5.42
CA ALA A 185 -19.13 -9.45 -4.44
C ALA A 185 -17.86 -10.27 -4.08
N LEU A 186 -17.51 -10.28 -2.79
CA LEU A 186 -16.52 -11.20 -2.24
C LEU A 186 -17.11 -12.61 -2.15
N ALA A 187 -16.33 -13.63 -2.51
CA ALA A 187 -16.67 -15.02 -2.19
C ALA A 187 -16.56 -15.29 -0.68
N THR A 188 -15.60 -14.63 -0.02
CA THR A 188 -15.48 -14.59 1.43
C THR A 188 -14.86 -13.27 1.87
N ASP A 189 -15.42 -12.70 2.93
CA ASP A 189 -14.91 -11.56 3.69
C ASP A 189 -14.26 -11.98 5.02
N MET A 190 -14.41 -13.26 5.40
CA MET A 190 -13.86 -13.82 6.63
C MET A 190 -12.37 -14.15 6.49
N ALA A 191 -11.67 -14.19 7.63
CA ALA A 191 -10.31 -14.69 7.67
C ALA A 191 -10.25 -16.17 7.24
N VAL A 192 -9.18 -16.55 6.56
CA VAL A 192 -8.97 -17.93 6.11
C VAL A 192 -7.78 -18.52 6.84
N ASN A 193 -8.01 -19.58 7.61
CA ASN A 193 -6.96 -20.37 8.25
C ASN A 193 -6.92 -21.78 7.63
N THR A 194 -5.85 -22.11 6.93
CA THR A 194 -5.69 -23.38 6.21
C THR A 194 -4.26 -23.92 6.30
N LEU A 195 -4.00 -25.09 5.76
CA LEU A 195 -2.62 -25.57 5.58
C LEU A 195 -1.95 -24.77 4.45
N ALA A 196 -0.69 -24.40 4.63
CA ALA A 196 0.08 -23.72 3.59
C ALA A 196 0.17 -24.54 2.29
N SER A 197 0.15 -25.87 2.41
CA SER A 197 0.12 -26.81 1.29
C SER A 197 -1.16 -26.74 0.46
N THR A 198 -2.30 -26.32 1.03
CA THR A 198 -3.54 -26.06 0.28
C THR A 198 -3.39 -24.86 -0.66
N LEU A 199 -2.45 -23.96 -0.37
CA LEU A 199 -2.08 -22.83 -1.21
C LEU A 199 -0.84 -23.11 -2.06
N ASP A 200 -0.42 -24.38 -2.18
CA ASP A 200 0.81 -24.81 -2.86
C ASP A 200 2.09 -24.11 -2.36
N VAL A 201 2.09 -23.58 -1.14
CA VAL A 201 3.27 -22.97 -0.51
C VAL A 201 4.05 -24.05 0.24
N LYS A 202 5.30 -24.28 -0.19
CA LYS A 202 6.14 -25.41 0.25
C LYS A 202 6.91 -25.06 1.52
N LEU A 203 6.26 -25.24 2.67
CA LEU A 203 6.82 -25.04 4.01
C LEU A 203 6.88 -26.37 4.78
N ASN A 204 6.91 -26.33 6.11
CA ASN A 204 6.61 -27.49 6.93
C ASN A 204 5.25 -28.10 6.52
N PRO A 205 5.10 -29.45 6.44
CA PRO A 205 3.84 -30.08 6.03
C PRO A 205 2.61 -29.69 6.87
N GLN A 206 2.83 -29.31 8.13
CA GLN A 206 1.77 -28.87 9.06
C GLN A 206 1.76 -27.34 9.23
N ALA A 207 2.52 -26.59 8.43
CA ALA A 207 2.50 -25.14 8.49
C ALA A 207 1.12 -24.59 8.14
N ARG A 208 0.67 -23.59 8.88
CA ARG A 208 -0.60 -22.90 8.60
C ARG A 208 -0.39 -21.64 7.78
N ALA A 209 -1.34 -21.38 6.90
CA ALA A 209 -1.53 -20.13 6.22
C ALA A 209 -2.74 -19.40 6.80
N TYR A 210 -2.55 -18.16 7.23
CA TYR A 210 -3.60 -17.28 7.72
C TYR A 210 -3.73 -16.05 6.83
N LEU A 211 -4.87 -15.87 6.19
CA LEU A 211 -5.19 -14.67 5.43
C LEU A 211 -6.12 -13.80 6.27
N LEU A 212 -5.80 -12.51 6.40
CA LEU A 212 -6.64 -11.56 7.09
C LEU A 212 -8.00 -11.39 6.37
N PRO A 213 -9.06 -11.00 7.10
CA PRO A 213 -10.39 -10.77 6.52
C PRO A 213 -10.39 -9.54 5.60
N CYS A 214 -11.26 -9.55 4.59
CA CYS A 214 -11.52 -8.38 3.75
C CYS A 214 -12.65 -7.53 4.36
N ILE A 215 -12.60 -6.20 4.20
CA ILE A 215 -13.64 -5.29 4.67
C ILE A 215 -14.80 -5.23 3.66
N ALA A 216 -14.49 -5.15 2.36
CA ALA A 216 -15.46 -5.11 1.27
C ALA A 216 -14.80 -5.46 -0.08
N GLY A 217 -15.59 -5.52 -1.17
CA GLY A 217 -15.11 -5.83 -2.52
C GLY A 217 -13.99 -4.93 -3.06
N HIS A 218 -13.86 -3.71 -2.53
CA HIS A 218 -12.80 -2.75 -2.88
C HIS A 218 -11.87 -2.40 -1.71
N VAL A 219 -12.08 -3.01 -0.53
CA VAL A 219 -11.31 -2.68 0.68
C VAL A 219 -10.87 -4.00 1.31
N GLY A 220 -9.59 -4.32 1.14
CA GLY A 220 -9.07 -5.66 1.33
C GLY A 220 -8.51 -5.96 2.71
N ALA A 221 -7.84 -7.11 2.77
CA ALA A 221 -7.10 -7.59 3.92
C ALA A 221 -5.81 -6.78 4.17
N ASP A 222 -5.29 -6.11 3.15
CA ASP A 222 -4.26 -5.06 3.24
C ASP A 222 -4.73 -3.88 4.08
N THR A 223 -5.92 -3.36 3.82
CA THR A 223 -6.54 -2.31 4.65
C THR A 223 -6.79 -2.81 6.07
N ALA A 224 -7.26 -4.06 6.24
CA ALA A 224 -7.41 -4.66 7.57
C ALA A 224 -6.05 -4.74 8.30
N GLY A 225 -4.98 -5.10 7.60
CA GLY A 225 -3.61 -5.06 8.11
C GLY A 225 -3.18 -3.66 8.55
N MET A 226 -3.48 -2.63 7.75
CA MET A 226 -3.22 -1.23 8.12
C MET A 226 -4.00 -0.81 9.38
N VAL A 227 -5.28 -1.18 9.49
CA VAL A 227 -6.11 -0.90 10.68
C VAL A 227 -5.53 -1.61 11.92
N LEU A 228 -5.04 -2.84 11.76
CA LEU A 228 -4.41 -3.58 12.85
C LEU A 228 -3.06 -2.97 13.27
N ALA A 229 -2.32 -2.38 12.34
CA ALA A 229 -1.03 -1.75 12.63
C ALA A 229 -1.18 -0.38 13.32
N GLU A 230 -2.18 0.41 12.92
CA GLU A 230 -2.35 1.79 13.38
C GLU A 230 -3.40 1.94 14.51
N GLU A 231 -4.16 0.87 14.77
CA GLU A 231 -5.10 0.68 15.88
C GLU A 231 -6.03 1.88 16.19
N PRO A 232 -6.65 2.54 15.20
CA PRO A 232 -7.47 3.74 15.46
C PRO A 232 -8.61 3.49 16.46
N TYR A 233 -9.08 2.25 16.55
CA TYR A 233 -10.15 1.82 17.46
C TYR A 233 -9.73 1.70 18.93
N HIS A 234 -8.46 1.93 19.29
CA HIS A 234 -8.01 2.06 20.68
C HIS A 234 -7.88 3.52 21.14
N HIS A 235 -7.99 4.49 20.24
CA HIS A 235 -7.77 5.91 20.51
C HIS A 235 -9.08 6.72 20.49
N ASP A 236 -9.12 7.85 21.21
CA ASP A 236 -10.24 8.82 21.14
C ASP A 236 -10.09 9.78 19.94
N GLU A 237 -8.84 10.06 19.54
CA GLU A 237 -8.47 10.93 18.42
C GLU A 237 -9.08 10.46 17.10
N MET A 238 -9.65 11.40 16.33
CA MET A 238 -10.15 11.10 15.00
C MET A 238 -8.97 10.85 14.07
N THR A 239 -8.75 9.58 13.73
CA THR A 239 -7.61 9.13 12.93
C THR A 239 -8.03 8.83 11.51
N LEU A 240 -7.32 9.43 10.55
CA LEU A 240 -7.41 9.14 9.13
C LEU A 240 -6.23 8.29 8.69
N LEU A 241 -6.50 7.10 8.18
CA LEU A 241 -5.53 6.23 7.53
C LEU A 241 -5.78 6.27 6.02
N VAL A 242 -4.70 6.47 5.26
CA VAL A 242 -4.77 6.52 3.80
C VAL A 242 -3.67 5.65 3.23
N ASP A 243 -4.04 4.55 2.55
CA ASP A 243 -3.12 3.87 1.64
C ASP A 243 -3.34 4.44 0.25
N VAL A 244 -2.28 4.95 -0.39
CA VAL A 244 -2.37 5.57 -1.71
C VAL A 244 -1.67 4.69 -2.73
N GLY A 245 -2.46 4.08 -3.61
CA GLY A 245 -2.02 3.48 -4.86
C GLY A 245 -2.89 3.95 -6.02
N THR A 246 -3.02 3.11 -7.05
CA THR A 246 -3.99 3.31 -8.15
C THR A 246 -5.42 3.53 -7.65
N ASN A 247 -5.79 2.82 -6.60
CA ASN A 247 -6.91 3.17 -5.75
C ASN A 247 -6.36 3.60 -4.39
N ALA A 248 -7.10 4.46 -3.70
CA ALA A 248 -6.78 4.80 -2.33
C ALA A 248 -7.81 4.16 -1.39
N GLU A 249 -7.31 3.35 -0.46
CA GLU A 249 -8.10 2.82 0.65
C GLU A 249 -8.04 3.80 1.82
N ILE A 250 -9.21 4.25 2.23
CA ILE A 250 -9.36 5.31 3.24
C ILE A 250 -10.11 4.73 4.42
N VAL A 251 -9.55 4.87 5.62
CA VAL A 251 -10.23 4.53 6.87
C VAL A 251 -10.24 5.78 7.76
N LEU A 252 -11.40 6.15 8.26
CA LEU A 252 -11.56 7.26 9.19
C LEU A 252 -12.28 6.78 10.45
N GLY A 253 -11.72 7.07 11.62
CA GLY A 253 -12.43 6.85 12.85
C GLY A 253 -11.56 6.81 14.10
N ASN A 254 -12.19 6.30 15.15
CA ASN A 254 -11.62 6.17 16.48
C ASN A 254 -12.26 4.96 17.21
N ARG A 255 -12.09 4.85 18.53
CA ARG A 255 -12.67 3.76 19.33
C ARG A 255 -14.19 3.63 19.29
N HIS A 256 -14.90 4.67 18.86
CA HIS A 256 -16.36 4.66 18.84
C HIS A 256 -16.92 4.14 17.51
N ARG A 257 -16.29 4.52 16.39
CA ARG A 257 -16.76 4.15 15.04
C ARG A 257 -15.63 4.25 14.04
N LEU A 258 -15.57 3.25 13.15
CA LEU A 258 -14.71 3.22 11.97
C LEU A 258 -15.57 3.18 10.72
N VAL A 259 -15.26 4.06 9.77
CA VAL A 259 -15.84 4.05 8.42
C VAL A 259 -14.71 3.90 7.40
N ALA A 260 -14.99 3.25 6.28
CA ALA A 260 -14.01 3.07 5.22
C ALA A 260 -14.61 3.25 3.84
N CYS A 261 -13.79 3.67 2.88
CA CYS A 261 -14.12 3.61 1.46
C CYS A 261 -12.87 3.37 0.61
N SER A 262 -13.09 3.08 -0.66
CA SER A 262 -12.04 3.07 -1.67
C SER A 262 -12.35 4.17 -2.68
N SER A 263 -11.32 4.89 -3.12
CA SER A 263 -11.44 6.00 -4.08
C SER A 263 -10.53 5.78 -5.28
N PRO A 264 -11.03 5.96 -6.52
CA PRO A 264 -10.24 5.75 -7.74
C PRO A 264 -9.33 6.96 -8.00
N THR A 265 -8.18 7.01 -7.34
CA THR A 265 -7.17 8.07 -7.50
C THR A 265 -6.46 8.01 -8.84
N GLY A 266 -6.39 6.84 -9.48
CA GLY A 266 -5.61 6.63 -10.69
C GLY A 266 -4.09 6.71 -10.46
N PRO A 267 -3.27 6.43 -11.49
CA PRO A 267 -1.85 6.20 -11.29
C PRO A 267 -1.00 7.48 -11.42
N ALA A 268 -1.61 8.67 -11.41
CA ALA A 268 -0.92 9.95 -11.60
C ALA A 268 0.20 10.17 -10.57
N PHE A 269 -0.06 9.78 -9.33
CA PHE A 269 0.89 9.86 -8.21
C PHE A 269 2.01 8.81 -8.25
N GLU A 270 1.88 7.80 -9.10
CA GLU A 270 2.95 6.83 -9.39
C GLU A 270 3.83 7.30 -10.56
N GLY A 271 3.57 8.49 -11.10
CA GLY A 271 4.24 9.07 -12.26
C GLY A 271 3.74 8.54 -13.60
N ALA A 272 2.74 7.66 -13.61
CA ALA A 272 2.12 7.22 -14.86
C ALA A 272 1.16 8.29 -15.38
N GLN A 273 1.01 8.38 -16.71
CA GLN A 273 0.12 9.36 -17.38
C GLN A 273 0.48 10.83 -17.11
N ILE A 274 1.72 11.08 -16.65
CA ILE A 274 2.31 12.41 -16.50
C ILE A 274 3.43 12.54 -17.53
N SER A 275 3.48 13.65 -18.26
CA SER A 275 4.30 13.84 -19.47
C SER A 275 5.79 13.58 -19.24
N CYS A 276 6.34 14.05 -18.13
CA CYS A 276 7.70 13.76 -17.67
C CYS A 276 7.72 12.91 -16.39
N GLY A 277 6.63 12.21 -16.08
CA GLY A 277 6.50 11.37 -14.91
C GLY A 277 7.14 10.00 -15.09
N GLN A 278 7.64 9.44 -13.98
CA GLN A 278 8.16 8.08 -13.93
C GLN A 278 8.05 7.51 -12.51
N ARG A 279 8.28 6.20 -12.36
CA ARG A 279 8.41 5.59 -11.03
C ARG A 279 9.66 6.10 -10.31
N ALA A 280 9.67 6.01 -8.99
CA ALA A 280 10.82 6.33 -8.16
C ALA A 280 12.03 5.45 -8.54
N ALA A 281 13.05 6.06 -9.13
CA ALA A 281 14.29 5.44 -9.54
C ALA A 281 15.41 6.50 -9.55
N ALA A 282 16.68 6.06 -9.49
CA ALA A 282 17.81 6.97 -9.51
C ALA A 282 17.76 7.94 -10.71
N GLY A 283 17.96 9.23 -10.46
CA GLY A 283 17.81 10.29 -11.46
C GLY A 283 16.39 10.87 -11.61
N ALA A 284 15.38 10.32 -10.95
CA ALA A 284 14.07 10.95 -10.86
C ALA A 284 14.10 12.16 -9.92
N ILE A 285 13.52 13.28 -10.32
CA ILE A 285 13.29 14.44 -9.44
C ILE A 285 12.29 14.02 -8.35
N GLU A 286 12.75 14.10 -7.09
CA GLU A 286 11.94 13.75 -5.90
C GLU A 286 11.61 14.94 -5.02
N ARG A 287 12.40 16.02 -5.09
CA ARG A 287 12.15 17.28 -4.38
C ARG A 287 12.29 18.46 -5.31
N ILE A 288 11.48 19.50 -5.11
CA ILE A 288 11.59 20.75 -5.87
C ILE A 288 11.14 21.96 -5.06
N ARG A 289 11.80 23.10 -5.23
CA ARG A 289 11.39 24.41 -4.69
C ARG A 289 11.39 25.42 -5.82
N ILE A 290 10.36 26.25 -5.89
CA ILE A 290 10.22 27.31 -6.90
C ILE A 290 10.26 28.65 -6.17
N ASP A 291 11.20 29.52 -6.55
CA ASP A 291 11.25 30.86 -5.99
C ASP A 291 10.01 31.67 -6.45
N PRO A 292 9.20 32.23 -5.53
CA PRO A 292 7.95 32.91 -5.90
C PRO A 292 8.15 34.25 -6.64
N LEU A 293 9.36 34.80 -6.62
CA LEU A 293 9.70 36.06 -7.32
C LEU A 293 10.30 35.80 -8.69
N THR A 294 11.26 34.88 -8.78
CA THR A 294 11.98 34.59 -10.03
C THR A 294 11.37 33.44 -10.81
N MET A 295 10.55 32.61 -10.17
CA MET A 295 10.03 31.33 -10.68
C MET A 295 11.14 30.38 -11.11
N GLU A 296 12.34 30.53 -10.52
CA GLU A 296 13.47 29.65 -10.79
C GLU A 296 13.33 28.39 -9.92
N PRO A 297 13.33 27.18 -10.52
CA PRO A 297 13.28 25.95 -9.76
C PRO A 297 14.67 25.51 -9.31
N ARG A 298 14.74 24.94 -8.12
CA ARG A 298 15.83 24.05 -7.71
C ARG A 298 15.27 22.71 -7.28
N PHE A 299 15.96 21.62 -7.55
CA PHE A 299 15.45 20.27 -7.30
C PHE A 299 16.52 19.30 -6.79
N GLN A 300 16.09 18.19 -6.20
CA GLN A 300 16.94 17.04 -5.87
C GLN A 300 16.43 15.82 -6.64
N VAL A 301 17.34 14.89 -6.93
CA VAL A 301 17.02 13.63 -7.61
C VAL A 301 17.38 12.44 -6.74
N ILE A 302 16.62 11.35 -6.88
CA ILE A 302 16.88 10.11 -6.16
C ILE A 302 18.32 9.65 -6.43
N GLY A 303 19.06 9.41 -5.35
CA GLY A 303 20.47 9.02 -5.39
C GLY A 303 21.46 10.19 -5.30
N CYS A 304 20.98 11.44 -5.15
CA CYS A 304 21.81 12.61 -4.95
C CYS A 304 21.21 13.54 -3.86
N GLU A 305 21.97 13.79 -2.79
CA GLU A 305 21.53 14.69 -1.70
C GLU A 305 21.76 16.18 -2.02
N LEU A 306 22.49 16.51 -3.09
CA LEU A 306 22.73 17.89 -3.50
C LEU A 306 21.51 18.47 -4.22
N TRP A 307 21.22 19.75 -3.97
CA TRP A 307 20.27 20.51 -4.78
C TRP A 307 20.90 20.89 -6.12
N SER A 308 20.09 21.06 -7.15
CA SER A 308 20.52 21.36 -8.51
C SER A 308 21.30 22.69 -8.67
N ASP A 309 21.21 23.58 -7.69
CA ASP A 309 21.94 24.86 -7.61
C ASP A 309 23.24 24.76 -6.78
N ALA A 310 23.54 23.60 -6.21
CA ALA A 310 24.74 23.37 -5.42
C ALA A 310 25.95 22.96 -6.30
N GLU A 311 27.15 23.39 -5.90
CA GLU A 311 28.40 22.96 -6.52
C GLU A 311 28.58 21.44 -6.38
N GLY A 312 28.95 20.75 -7.46
CA GLY A 312 29.12 19.30 -7.48
C GLY A 312 27.90 18.49 -7.92
N PHE A 313 26.74 19.13 -8.11
CA PHE A 313 25.50 18.43 -8.50
C PHE A 313 25.62 17.74 -9.87
N ASP A 314 26.18 18.44 -10.86
CA ASP A 314 26.37 17.90 -12.20
C ASP A 314 27.29 16.67 -12.15
N GLU A 315 28.42 16.74 -11.46
CA GLU A 315 29.34 15.60 -11.30
C GLU A 315 28.70 14.41 -10.57
N ALA A 316 27.89 14.69 -9.53
CA ALA A 316 27.19 13.67 -8.75
C ALA A 316 26.13 12.94 -9.57
N THR A 317 25.49 13.64 -10.52
CA THR A 317 24.37 13.11 -11.31
C THR A 317 24.75 12.66 -12.72
N VAL A 318 25.99 12.88 -13.18
CA VAL A 318 26.49 12.47 -14.51
C VAL A 318 26.18 11.01 -14.85
N LYS A 319 26.26 10.09 -13.88
CA LYS A 319 26.06 8.65 -14.12
C LYS A 319 24.60 8.26 -14.27
N THR A 320 23.73 8.81 -13.44
CA THR A 320 22.30 8.48 -13.43
C THR A 320 21.53 9.31 -14.46
N GLY A 321 22.03 10.52 -14.75
CA GLY A 321 21.29 11.56 -15.43
C GLY A 321 20.09 12.04 -14.62
N ILE A 322 19.30 12.90 -15.25
CA ILE A 322 17.99 13.34 -14.76
C ILE A 322 16.97 12.83 -15.76
N THR A 323 16.12 11.92 -15.34
CA THR A 323 15.35 11.06 -16.25
C THR A 323 13.85 11.37 -16.26
N GLY A 324 13.35 12.08 -15.25
CA GLY A 324 11.95 12.46 -15.14
C GLY A 324 11.62 12.92 -13.71
N ILE A 325 10.35 12.86 -13.34
CA ILE A 325 9.82 13.29 -12.05
C ILE A 325 9.09 12.10 -11.42
N CYS A 326 9.42 11.74 -10.17
CA CYS A 326 8.68 10.70 -9.45
C CYS A 326 7.47 11.27 -8.69
N GLY A 327 6.63 10.40 -8.12
CA GLY A 327 5.42 10.78 -7.40
C GLY A 327 5.58 11.89 -6.37
N SER A 328 6.60 11.81 -5.50
CA SER A 328 6.93 12.86 -4.53
C SER A 328 7.27 14.20 -5.21
N GLY A 329 8.08 14.15 -6.28
CA GLY A 329 8.41 15.33 -7.07
C GLY A 329 7.20 15.94 -7.79
N ILE A 330 6.24 15.11 -8.21
CA ILE A 330 4.99 15.54 -8.85
C ILE A 330 4.09 16.29 -7.85
N ILE A 331 3.99 15.81 -6.60
CA ILE A 331 3.26 16.52 -5.54
C ILE A 331 3.92 17.88 -5.30
N GLU A 332 5.23 17.89 -5.07
CA GLU A 332 5.95 19.11 -4.73
C GLU A 332 5.94 20.12 -5.88
N VAL A 333 6.12 19.70 -7.14
CA VAL A 333 6.16 20.66 -8.25
C VAL A 333 4.82 21.36 -8.44
N VAL A 334 3.70 20.64 -8.36
CA VAL A 334 2.38 21.28 -8.53
C VAL A 334 2.04 22.15 -7.33
N ALA A 335 2.35 21.70 -6.13
CA ALA A 335 2.18 22.51 -4.92
C ALA A 335 3.03 23.78 -4.95
N GLU A 336 4.30 23.69 -5.35
CA GLU A 336 5.19 24.84 -5.50
C GLU A 336 4.77 25.76 -6.64
N MET A 337 4.30 25.23 -7.77
CA MET A 337 3.74 26.04 -8.87
C MET A 337 2.51 26.83 -8.42
N TYR A 338 1.66 26.23 -7.57
CA TYR A 338 0.54 26.93 -6.96
C TYR A 338 1.02 28.02 -5.98
N LEU A 339 1.92 27.70 -5.04
CA LEU A 339 2.46 28.66 -4.07
C LEU A 339 3.20 29.84 -4.72
N ALA A 340 3.95 29.59 -5.80
CA ALA A 340 4.63 30.61 -6.59
C ALA A 340 3.68 31.43 -7.48
N GLY A 341 2.39 31.08 -7.53
CA GLY A 341 1.38 31.76 -8.35
C GLY A 341 1.53 31.53 -9.85
N VAL A 342 2.31 30.51 -10.26
CA VAL A 342 2.43 30.01 -11.64
C VAL A 342 1.15 29.29 -12.06
N VAL A 343 0.52 28.60 -11.10
CA VAL A 343 -0.76 27.90 -11.28
C VAL A 343 -1.83 28.59 -10.44
N THR A 344 -2.99 28.84 -11.04
CA THR A 344 -4.15 29.38 -10.33
C THR A 344 -4.77 28.33 -9.41
N GLN A 345 -5.65 28.75 -8.50
CA GLN A 345 -6.40 27.84 -7.63
C GLN A 345 -7.17 26.76 -8.43
N ASP A 346 -7.71 27.10 -9.61
CA ASP A 346 -8.42 26.15 -10.47
C ASP A 346 -7.48 25.24 -11.30
N GLY A 347 -6.17 25.33 -11.10
CA GLY A 347 -5.16 24.51 -11.76
C GLY A 347 -4.80 24.96 -13.17
N VAL A 348 -4.97 26.25 -13.52
CA VAL A 348 -4.57 26.78 -14.83
C VAL A 348 -3.16 27.38 -14.73
N ILE A 349 -2.27 27.02 -15.66
CA ILE A 349 -0.96 27.68 -15.79
C ILE A 349 -1.19 29.11 -16.32
N ASP A 350 -0.76 30.11 -15.55
CA ASP A 350 -0.97 31.54 -15.85
C ASP A 350 -0.07 32.00 -17.01
N GLY A 351 -0.61 31.93 -18.23
CA GLY A 351 0.07 32.40 -19.44
C GLY A 351 0.40 33.90 -19.45
N GLY A 352 -0.24 34.70 -18.59
CA GLY A 352 0.12 36.12 -18.43
C GLY A 352 1.55 36.33 -17.94
N LEU A 353 2.16 35.30 -17.35
CA LEU A 353 3.53 35.29 -16.87
C LEU A 353 4.57 34.98 -17.97
N ALA A 354 4.15 34.43 -19.12
CA ALA A 354 5.08 34.04 -20.20
C ALA A 354 5.89 35.21 -20.77
N ALA A 355 5.36 36.44 -20.70
CA ALA A 355 6.08 37.64 -21.11
C ALA A 355 7.18 38.07 -20.11
N MET A 356 7.10 37.60 -18.87
CA MET A 356 8.01 37.95 -17.77
C MET A 356 8.94 36.80 -17.39
N ASN A 357 8.62 35.57 -17.80
CA ASN A 357 9.40 34.38 -17.45
C ASN A 357 9.45 33.37 -18.61
N GLU A 358 10.66 33.06 -19.08
CA GLU A 358 10.90 32.17 -20.23
C GLU A 358 10.58 30.69 -19.96
N ARG A 359 10.43 30.30 -18.68
CA ARG A 359 10.03 28.93 -18.30
C ARG A 359 8.55 28.67 -18.56
N ILE A 360 7.74 29.71 -18.68
CA ILE A 360 6.31 29.59 -18.97
C ILE A 360 6.13 29.69 -20.48
N GLN A 361 5.91 28.55 -21.12
CA GLN A 361 5.97 28.42 -22.57
C GLN A 361 4.61 28.08 -23.16
N PRO A 362 4.22 28.70 -24.30
CA PRO A 362 2.97 28.37 -24.97
C PRO A 362 3.00 26.93 -25.49
N ASP A 363 1.92 26.20 -25.24
CA ASP A 363 1.69 24.84 -25.69
C ASP A 363 0.26 24.73 -26.25
N GLY A 364 0.12 24.91 -27.56
CA GLY A 364 -1.17 24.96 -28.23
C GLY A 364 -2.05 26.10 -27.71
N ARG A 365 -3.14 25.76 -27.01
CA ARG A 365 -4.08 26.71 -26.37
C ARG A 365 -3.81 26.91 -24.88
N THR A 366 -2.78 26.26 -24.37
CA THR A 366 -2.42 26.23 -22.96
C THR A 366 -0.97 26.65 -22.80
N PHE A 367 -0.46 26.56 -21.57
CA PHE A 367 0.94 26.83 -21.26
C PHE A 367 1.54 25.63 -20.54
N SER A 368 2.87 25.58 -20.52
CA SER A 368 3.67 24.61 -19.78
C SER A 368 4.70 25.35 -18.92
N TYR A 369 5.17 24.71 -17.86
CA TYR A 369 6.25 25.21 -17.03
C TYR A 369 7.50 24.33 -17.20
N GLU A 370 8.58 24.91 -17.68
CA GLU A 370 9.87 24.22 -17.88
C GLU A 370 10.69 24.23 -16.59
N ILE A 371 10.86 23.05 -15.99
CA ILE A 371 11.75 22.85 -14.83
C ILE A 371 13.20 22.91 -15.30
N MET A 372 13.49 22.24 -16.41
CA MET A 372 14.84 22.12 -16.91
C MET A 372 14.86 22.05 -18.45
N PRO A 373 15.70 22.86 -19.12
CA PRO A 373 15.74 22.92 -20.57
C PRO A 373 16.27 21.62 -21.18
N ALA A 374 16.03 21.43 -22.48
CA ALA A 374 16.62 20.33 -23.23
C ALA A 374 18.13 20.56 -23.45
N THR A 375 18.88 19.48 -23.60
CA THR A 375 20.29 19.46 -24.02
C THR A 375 20.43 18.55 -25.24
N GLU A 376 21.64 18.44 -25.82
CA GLU A 376 21.88 17.53 -26.95
C GLU A 376 21.60 16.05 -26.61
N THR A 377 21.74 15.67 -25.34
CA THR A 377 21.66 14.28 -24.88
C THR A 377 20.44 13.97 -24.01
N ARG A 378 19.64 14.97 -23.64
CA ARG A 378 18.48 14.83 -22.74
C ARG A 378 17.35 15.77 -23.15
N GLY A 379 16.12 15.26 -23.21
CA GLY A 379 14.92 16.06 -23.42
C GLY A 379 14.63 17.03 -22.26
N ALA A 380 13.87 18.09 -22.52
CA ALA A 380 13.45 19.02 -21.47
C ALA A 380 12.55 18.32 -20.43
N VAL A 381 12.59 18.77 -19.18
CA VAL A 381 11.67 18.34 -18.13
C VAL A 381 10.68 19.48 -17.89
N LYS A 382 9.39 19.21 -18.12
CA LYS A 382 8.32 20.20 -18.05
C LYS A 382 7.09 19.63 -17.36
N ILE A 383 6.26 20.53 -16.83
CA ILE A 383 4.89 20.24 -16.40
C ILE A 383 3.93 20.87 -17.40
N MET A 384 3.10 20.03 -18.01
CA MET A 384 2.08 20.44 -18.96
C MET A 384 0.75 20.70 -18.25
N GLN A 385 -0.13 21.48 -18.88
CA GLN A 385 -1.46 21.73 -18.35
C GLN A 385 -2.26 20.44 -18.11
N ASN A 386 -2.11 19.44 -18.99
CA ASN A 386 -2.77 18.14 -18.84
C ASN A 386 -2.23 17.33 -17.65
N ASP A 387 -0.95 17.49 -17.30
CA ASP A 387 -0.37 16.85 -16.11
C ASP A 387 -1.05 17.37 -14.85
N ILE A 388 -1.24 18.69 -14.75
CA ILE A 388 -1.98 19.32 -13.64
C ILE A 388 -3.41 18.80 -13.59
N ARG A 389 -4.08 18.64 -14.73
CA ARG A 389 -5.45 18.09 -14.78
C ARG A 389 -5.50 16.66 -14.28
N ALA A 390 -4.57 15.80 -14.66
CA ALA A 390 -4.49 14.43 -14.16
C ALA A 390 -4.31 14.40 -12.63
N ILE A 391 -3.43 15.26 -12.10
CA ILE A 391 -3.17 15.37 -10.66
C ILE A 391 -4.40 15.92 -9.91
N GLN A 392 -5.11 16.90 -10.47
CA GLN A 392 -6.33 17.42 -9.89
C GLN A 392 -7.40 16.33 -9.78
N LEU A 393 -7.61 15.53 -10.84
CA LEU A 393 -8.57 14.42 -10.80
C LEU A 393 -8.21 13.42 -9.71
N ALA A 394 -6.94 13.04 -9.61
CA ALA A 394 -6.43 12.09 -8.63
C ALA A 394 -6.61 12.59 -7.19
N LYS A 395 -6.15 13.82 -6.90
CA LYS A 395 -6.28 14.38 -5.54
C LYS A 395 -7.72 14.69 -5.17
N ALA A 396 -8.55 15.10 -6.13
CA ALA A 396 -9.96 15.38 -5.89
C ALA A 396 -10.71 14.10 -5.52
N ALA A 397 -10.42 12.97 -6.17
CA ALA A 397 -10.99 11.67 -5.82
C ALA A 397 -10.65 11.29 -4.37
N LEU A 398 -9.39 11.40 -3.98
CA LEU A 398 -8.94 11.09 -2.62
C LEU A 398 -9.64 11.99 -1.59
N TYR A 399 -9.54 13.30 -1.78
CA TYR A 399 -10.08 14.28 -0.83
C TYR A 399 -11.61 14.19 -0.71
N ALA A 400 -12.32 13.96 -1.82
CA ALA A 400 -13.77 13.74 -1.80
C ALA A 400 -14.15 12.50 -1.00
N GLY A 401 -13.39 11.40 -1.14
CA GLY A 401 -13.54 10.20 -0.32
C GLY A 401 -13.36 10.49 1.17
N ILE A 402 -12.30 11.23 1.53
CA ILE A 402 -12.04 11.63 2.92
C ILE A 402 -13.19 12.49 3.47
N LYS A 403 -13.61 13.53 2.74
CA LYS A 403 -14.70 14.42 3.18
C LYS A 403 -16.03 13.72 3.32
N LEU A 404 -16.32 12.77 2.42
CA LEU A 404 -17.50 11.93 2.54
C LEU A 404 -17.47 11.14 3.85
N LEU A 405 -16.34 10.50 4.18
CA LEU A 405 -16.20 9.79 5.46
C LEU A 405 -16.33 10.75 6.66
N MET A 406 -15.77 11.95 6.58
CA MET A 406 -15.92 12.99 7.60
C MET A 406 -17.39 13.40 7.81
N GLN A 407 -18.18 13.52 6.73
CA GLN A 407 -19.62 13.79 6.82
C GLN A 407 -20.36 12.64 7.51
N TYR A 408 -20.04 11.39 7.18
CA TYR A 408 -20.62 10.22 7.85
C TYR A 408 -20.26 10.19 9.34
N GLN A 409 -19.04 10.59 9.70
CA GLN A 409 -18.57 10.72 11.09
C GLN A 409 -19.06 11.99 11.78
N GLN A 410 -19.66 12.93 11.05
CA GLN A 410 -20.12 14.23 11.55
C GLN A 410 -19.00 15.03 12.23
N VAL A 411 -17.83 15.05 11.59
CA VAL A 411 -16.65 15.79 12.07
C VAL A 411 -16.16 16.77 11.02
N ASP A 412 -15.69 17.92 11.49
CA ASP A 412 -15.07 18.94 10.63
C ASP A 412 -13.53 18.89 10.66
N LYS A 413 -12.97 18.13 11.60
CA LYS A 413 -11.52 18.04 11.84
C LYS A 413 -11.08 16.58 11.96
N VAL A 414 -9.85 16.33 11.49
CA VAL A 414 -9.08 15.11 11.75
C VAL A 414 -7.94 15.48 12.69
N ASP A 415 -7.71 14.65 13.70
CA ASP A 415 -6.67 14.91 14.72
C ASP A 415 -5.33 14.30 14.31
N ARG A 416 -5.36 13.14 13.64
CA ARG A 416 -4.18 12.34 13.29
C ARG A 416 -4.31 11.79 11.87
N ILE A 417 -3.28 11.93 11.05
CA ILE A 417 -3.27 11.39 9.67
C ILE A 417 -2.06 10.47 9.48
N ARG A 418 -2.28 9.30 8.90
CA ARG A 418 -1.23 8.32 8.60
C ARG A 418 -1.30 7.88 7.14
N PHE A 419 -0.23 8.13 6.40
CA PHE A 419 -0.08 7.65 5.02
C PHE A 419 0.63 6.29 5.00
N ALA A 420 -0.07 5.27 4.54
CA ALA A 420 0.48 3.95 4.28
C ALA A 420 0.95 3.81 2.83
N GLY A 421 1.60 2.68 2.55
CA GLY A 421 2.04 2.29 1.22
C GLY A 421 3.39 2.88 0.82
N ALA A 422 3.89 2.40 -0.32
CA ALA A 422 5.16 2.86 -0.89
C ALA A 422 5.13 4.37 -1.21
N PHE A 423 3.97 4.87 -1.65
CA PHE A 423 3.77 6.30 -1.90
C PHE A 423 3.94 7.12 -0.61
N GLY A 424 3.26 6.72 0.47
CA GLY A 424 3.28 7.42 1.76
C GLY A 424 4.67 7.57 2.40
N SER A 425 5.64 6.75 2.02
CA SER A 425 6.98 6.72 2.65
C SER A 425 7.89 7.90 2.27
N HIS A 426 7.61 8.60 1.16
CA HIS A 426 8.50 9.63 0.62
C HIS A 426 7.83 11.01 0.44
N ILE A 427 6.56 11.14 0.82
CA ILE A 427 5.80 12.39 0.71
C ILE A 427 6.26 13.39 1.77
N ASP A 428 6.40 14.65 1.36
CA ASP A 428 6.45 15.77 2.30
C ASP A 428 5.00 16.21 2.58
N VAL A 429 4.59 16.00 3.84
CA VAL A 429 3.20 16.17 4.30
C VAL A 429 2.68 17.60 4.11
N LYS A 430 3.58 18.59 4.18
CA LYS A 430 3.23 19.99 3.93
C LYS A 430 2.74 20.17 2.50
N TYR A 431 3.46 19.62 1.52
CA TYR A 431 3.08 19.75 0.11
C TYR A 431 1.87 18.90 -0.26
N ALA A 432 1.69 17.74 0.40
CA ALA A 432 0.46 16.98 0.25
C ALA A 432 -0.77 17.78 0.70
N MET A 433 -0.66 18.53 1.80
CA MET A 433 -1.73 19.40 2.28
C MET A 433 -1.93 20.63 1.38
N VAL A 434 -0.85 21.28 0.89
CA VAL A 434 -0.94 22.37 -0.10
C VAL A 434 -1.66 21.92 -1.38
N LEU A 435 -1.36 20.71 -1.86
CA LEU A 435 -2.02 20.13 -3.02
C LEU A 435 -3.50 19.80 -2.73
N GLY A 436 -3.88 19.69 -1.46
CA GLY A 436 -5.21 19.24 -1.03
C GLY A 436 -5.41 17.74 -1.24
N LEU A 437 -4.39 16.93 -0.99
CA LEU A 437 -4.54 15.47 -0.90
C LEU A 437 -5.25 15.04 0.38
N ILE A 438 -5.03 15.80 1.46
CA ILE A 438 -5.59 15.54 2.78
C ILE A 438 -6.22 16.81 3.35
N PRO A 439 -7.20 16.68 4.26
CA PRO A 439 -7.78 17.82 4.98
C PRO A 439 -6.73 18.50 5.86
N ASP A 440 -7.07 19.69 6.31
CA ASP A 440 -6.25 20.46 7.25
C ASP A 440 -6.05 19.68 8.56
N CYS A 441 -4.80 19.60 8.99
CA CYS A 441 -4.37 18.92 10.20
C CYS A 441 -3.07 19.56 10.69
N ALA A 442 -2.78 19.45 11.98
CA ALA A 442 -1.48 19.88 12.49
C ALA A 442 -0.39 19.02 11.84
N LEU A 443 0.63 19.64 11.23
CA LEU A 443 1.62 18.89 10.42
C LEU A 443 2.43 17.87 11.22
N ASP A 444 2.62 18.09 12.52
CA ASP A 444 3.24 17.15 13.44
C ASP A 444 2.38 15.90 13.72
N GLU A 445 1.08 15.98 13.46
CA GLU A 445 0.14 14.86 13.54
C GLU A 445 -0.07 14.14 12.20
N VAL A 446 0.65 14.54 11.16
CA VAL A 446 0.66 13.87 9.84
C VAL A 446 1.99 13.14 9.66
N SER A 447 1.95 11.82 9.53
CA SER A 447 3.17 11.03 9.34
C SER A 447 2.97 9.84 8.41
N SER A 448 4.07 9.26 7.95
CA SER A 448 4.04 7.99 7.21
C SER A 448 3.91 6.81 8.18
N ALA A 449 3.16 5.79 7.78
CA ALA A 449 3.06 4.47 8.41
C ALA A 449 3.90 3.40 7.66
N GLY A 450 4.59 3.79 6.58
CA GLY A 450 5.34 2.85 5.73
C GLY A 450 4.45 1.74 5.16
N ASN A 451 4.98 0.50 5.09
CA ASN A 451 4.16 -0.67 4.76
C ASN A 451 3.33 -1.12 5.98
N ALA A 452 2.23 -0.40 6.25
CA ALA A 452 1.31 -0.69 7.34
C ALA A 452 0.61 -2.05 7.16
N ALA A 453 0.24 -2.42 5.92
CA ALA A 453 -0.35 -3.71 5.61
C ALA A 453 0.59 -4.87 6.02
N GLY A 454 1.85 -4.84 5.57
CA GLY A 454 2.87 -5.81 5.94
C GLY A 454 3.19 -5.81 7.45
N THR A 455 3.11 -4.65 8.10
CA THR A 455 3.22 -4.56 9.56
C THR A 455 2.05 -5.28 10.25
N GLY A 456 0.82 -5.09 9.79
CA GLY A 456 -0.36 -5.81 10.26
C GLY A 456 -0.26 -7.33 10.04
N ALA A 457 0.24 -7.76 8.89
CA ALA A 457 0.52 -9.18 8.62
C ALA A 457 1.51 -9.76 9.66
N ARG A 458 2.54 -9.00 10.03
CA ARG A 458 3.52 -9.40 11.06
C ARG A 458 2.92 -9.41 12.46
N ILE A 459 2.07 -8.44 12.80
CA ILE A 459 1.34 -8.43 14.08
C ILE A 459 0.48 -9.70 14.17
N ALA A 460 -0.30 -10.02 13.14
CA ALA A 460 -1.10 -11.25 13.07
C ALA A 460 -0.25 -12.53 13.10
N LEU A 461 0.98 -12.50 12.62
CA LEU A 461 1.89 -13.63 12.67
C LEU A 461 2.36 -13.91 14.10
N LEU A 462 2.80 -12.86 14.78
CA LEU A 462 3.50 -12.93 16.07
C LEU A 462 2.57 -12.85 17.28
N ASN A 463 1.34 -12.36 17.08
CA ASN A 463 0.33 -12.24 18.12
C ASN A 463 -0.96 -12.96 17.69
N GLU A 464 -1.26 -14.06 18.38
CA GLU A 464 -2.49 -14.80 18.09
C GLU A 464 -3.75 -14.02 18.45
N SER A 465 -3.75 -13.26 19.55
CA SER A 465 -4.94 -12.52 19.97
C SER A 465 -5.34 -11.44 18.97
N SER A 466 -4.36 -10.90 18.24
CA SER A 466 -4.60 -9.88 17.23
C SER A 466 -5.35 -10.42 16.02
N ARG A 467 -5.29 -11.74 15.73
CA ARG A 467 -6.10 -12.40 14.69
C ARG A 467 -7.58 -12.33 15.04
N ALA A 468 -7.93 -12.72 16.27
CA ALA A 468 -9.30 -12.66 16.77
C ALA A 468 -9.81 -11.20 16.86
N GLU A 469 -8.92 -10.28 17.22
CA GLU A 469 -9.22 -8.85 17.28
C GLU A 469 -9.56 -8.28 15.90
N ILE A 470 -8.70 -8.47 14.88
CA ILE A 470 -8.94 -7.90 13.56
C ILE A 470 -10.19 -8.50 12.89
N GLU A 471 -10.47 -9.79 13.12
CA GLU A 471 -11.69 -10.45 12.68
C GLU A 471 -12.96 -9.81 13.26
N GLN A 472 -12.90 -9.28 14.49
CA GLN A 472 -14.00 -8.56 15.12
C GLN A 472 -14.07 -7.10 14.67
N VAL A 473 -12.91 -6.44 14.54
CA VAL A 473 -12.83 -5.03 14.16
C VAL A 473 -13.35 -4.83 12.74
N VAL A 474 -12.93 -5.65 11.78
CA VAL A 474 -13.37 -5.55 10.37
C VAL A 474 -14.89 -5.61 10.24
N ARG A 475 -15.57 -6.43 11.04
CA ARG A 475 -17.04 -6.53 11.05
C ARG A 475 -17.75 -5.27 11.56
N LYS A 476 -17.03 -4.39 12.25
CA LYS A 476 -17.55 -3.11 12.78
C LYS A 476 -17.20 -1.94 11.88
N ILE A 477 -16.36 -2.14 10.86
CA ILE A 477 -16.03 -1.09 9.90
C ILE A 477 -17.21 -0.94 8.94
N GLU A 478 -17.79 0.26 8.91
CA GLU A 478 -18.87 0.57 7.98
C GLU A 478 -18.27 1.03 6.65
N LYS A 479 -18.49 0.22 5.60
CA LYS A 479 -18.02 0.57 4.25
C LYS A 479 -19.03 1.49 3.55
N ILE A 480 -18.56 2.65 3.14
CA ILE A 480 -19.31 3.63 2.35
C ILE A 480 -18.99 3.43 0.86
N GLU A 481 -20.01 3.28 0.02
CA GLU A 481 -19.86 3.07 -1.42
C GLU A 481 -19.92 4.42 -2.15
N THR A 482 -18.75 4.99 -2.44
CA THR A 482 -18.61 6.32 -3.06
C THR A 482 -19.42 6.45 -4.36
N ALA A 483 -19.58 5.37 -5.13
CA ALA A 483 -20.29 5.36 -6.40
C ALA A 483 -21.81 5.63 -6.29
N VAL A 484 -22.41 5.43 -5.11
CA VAL A 484 -23.86 5.65 -4.90
C VAL A 484 -24.16 6.88 -4.04
N GLU A 485 -23.13 7.55 -3.53
CA GLU A 485 -23.28 8.72 -2.66
C GLU A 485 -23.60 9.99 -3.48
N PRO A 486 -24.77 10.62 -3.27
CA PRO A 486 -25.18 11.78 -4.07
C PRO A 486 -24.23 12.97 -3.97
N ASP A 487 -23.62 13.17 -2.80
CA ASP A 487 -22.77 14.33 -2.52
C ASP A 487 -21.34 14.17 -3.05
N PHE A 488 -20.92 12.94 -3.42
CA PHE A 488 -19.55 12.66 -3.84
C PHE A 488 -19.12 13.51 -5.04
N GLN A 489 -20.01 13.71 -6.02
CA GLN A 489 -19.71 14.54 -7.19
C GLN A 489 -19.43 16.00 -6.81
N GLN A 490 -20.19 16.57 -5.86
CA GLN A 490 -19.99 17.94 -5.43
C GLN A 490 -18.68 18.07 -4.64
N LEU A 491 -18.43 17.15 -3.70
CA LEU A 491 -17.17 17.07 -2.95
C LEU A 491 -15.95 16.97 -3.89
N PHE A 492 -16.06 16.17 -4.95
CA PHE A 492 -15.03 16.05 -5.98
C PHE A 492 -14.78 17.36 -6.72
N ILE A 493 -15.85 18.05 -7.16
CA ILE A 493 -15.73 19.34 -7.86
C ILE A 493 -15.04 20.38 -6.97
N ASP A 494 -15.42 20.47 -5.69
CA ASP A 494 -14.82 21.42 -4.75
C ASP A 494 -13.36 21.07 -4.46
N ALA A 495 -13.04 19.77 -4.44
CA ALA A 495 -11.69 19.26 -4.28
C ALA A 495 -10.80 19.38 -5.53
N MET A 496 -11.29 19.81 -6.69
CA MET A 496 -10.42 20.06 -7.85
C MET A 496 -9.51 21.28 -7.66
N ALA A 497 -9.94 22.28 -6.89
CA ALA A 497 -9.20 23.50 -6.62
C ALA A 497 -8.06 23.28 -5.61
N PHE A 498 -6.96 24.03 -5.66
CA PHE A 498 -5.84 23.91 -4.71
C PHE A 498 -5.95 24.90 -3.53
N PRO A 499 -5.84 24.47 -2.26
CA PRO A 499 -5.94 23.08 -1.78
C PRO A 499 -7.38 22.52 -1.90
N ASN A 500 -8.38 23.37 -1.69
CA ASN A 500 -9.80 23.10 -1.91
C ASN A 500 -10.53 24.43 -2.24
N LYS A 501 -11.73 24.36 -2.81
CA LYS A 501 -12.54 25.54 -3.13
C LYS A 501 -13.34 26.08 -1.92
N VAL A 502 -13.75 25.18 -1.02
CA VAL A 502 -14.71 25.45 0.06
C VAL A 502 -14.06 25.31 1.43
N ASP A 503 -13.26 24.26 1.63
CA ASP A 503 -12.65 24.00 2.94
C ASP A 503 -11.52 24.99 3.27
N ALA A 504 -11.47 25.39 4.54
CA ALA A 504 -10.39 26.22 5.07
C ALA A 504 -9.21 25.37 5.55
N PHE A 505 -8.00 25.94 5.49
CA PHE A 505 -6.76 25.27 5.91
C PHE A 505 -5.95 26.11 6.93
N PRO A 506 -6.53 26.41 8.11
CA PRO A 506 -5.87 27.27 9.09
C PRO A 506 -4.57 26.69 9.67
N GLU A 507 -4.42 25.37 9.82
CA GLU A 507 -3.16 24.76 10.27
C GLU A 507 -2.07 24.91 9.19
N LEU A 508 -2.43 24.74 7.92
CA LEU A 508 -1.53 24.98 6.79
C LEU A 508 -1.10 26.47 6.71
N GLU A 509 -2.02 27.41 6.89
CA GLU A 509 -1.73 28.85 6.83
C GLU A 509 -0.74 29.32 7.91
N LYS A 510 -0.55 28.55 9.00
CA LYS A 510 0.47 28.84 10.01
C LYS A 510 1.89 28.60 9.50
N VAL A 511 2.06 27.77 8.48
CA VAL A 511 3.37 27.29 7.99
C VAL A 511 3.69 27.71 6.56
N VAL A 512 2.67 28.03 5.74
CA VAL A 512 2.84 28.53 4.38
C VAL A 512 1.95 29.74 4.11
N THR A 513 2.39 30.63 3.24
CA THR A 513 1.55 31.73 2.74
C THR A 513 0.85 31.28 1.46
N LEU A 514 -0.47 31.09 1.54
CA LEU A 514 -1.27 30.73 0.37
C LEU A 514 -1.42 31.93 -0.59
N PRO A 515 -1.37 31.71 -1.91
CA PRO A 515 -1.52 32.77 -2.88
C PRO A 515 -2.95 33.33 -2.86
N PRO A 516 -3.13 34.62 -3.22
CA PRO A 516 -4.46 35.21 -3.32
C PRO A 516 -5.26 34.53 -4.45
N ILE A 517 -6.58 34.42 -4.25
CA ILE A 517 -7.48 33.88 -5.27
C ILE A 517 -7.45 34.79 -6.51
N LYS A 518 -6.81 34.30 -7.58
CA LYS A 518 -6.83 34.94 -8.90
C LYS A 518 -7.96 34.34 -9.73
N GLU A 519 -8.98 35.13 -10.06
CA GLU A 519 -9.93 34.74 -11.10
C GLU A 519 -9.21 34.77 -12.45
N ALA A 520 -9.16 33.62 -13.14
CA ALA A 520 -8.60 33.57 -14.49
C ALA A 520 -9.43 34.44 -15.42
N LYS A 521 -8.82 35.47 -16.04
CA LYS A 521 -9.46 36.21 -17.12
C LYS A 521 -9.70 35.26 -18.28
N ALA A 522 -10.93 34.79 -18.45
CA ALA A 522 -11.34 34.15 -19.68
C ALA A 522 -11.13 35.14 -20.83
N GLU A 523 -10.37 34.74 -21.85
CA GLU A 523 -10.29 35.49 -23.11
C GLU A 523 -11.64 35.44 -23.83
N THR A 524 -12.57 36.29 -23.39
CA THR A 524 -13.65 36.76 -24.26
C THR A 524 -13.10 37.91 -25.09
N GLU A 525 -12.79 37.66 -26.37
CA GLU A 525 -13.26 38.46 -27.52
C GLU A 525 -12.46 38.13 -28.79
N GLY A 526 -13.17 37.62 -29.81
CA GLY A 526 -12.59 37.39 -31.14
C GLY A 526 -13.51 36.65 -32.10
N GLY A 527 -14.80 36.98 -32.12
CA GLY A 527 -15.80 36.25 -32.91
C GLY A 527 -16.97 37.12 -33.38
N GLU A 528 -16.69 38.21 -34.08
CA GLU A 528 -17.73 38.95 -34.82
C GLU A 528 -18.37 38.03 -35.88
N LYS A 529 -19.54 37.49 -35.56
CA LYS A 529 -20.43 36.80 -36.49
C LYS A 529 -20.90 37.78 -37.57
N LYS A 530 -20.27 37.74 -38.75
CA LYS A 530 -20.84 38.27 -40.00
C LYS A 530 -22.09 37.47 -40.37
N ARG A 531 -23.24 38.00 -39.96
CA ARG A 531 -24.58 37.53 -40.33
C ARG A 531 -24.86 37.90 -41.79
N ARG A 532 -24.50 37.02 -42.74
CA ARG A 532 -24.84 37.20 -44.16
C ARG A 532 -26.22 36.61 -44.44
N ARG A 533 -27.22 37.48 -44.50
CA ARG A 533 -28.53 37.23 -45.15
C ARG A 533 -28.29 36.78 -46.58
N ARG A 534 -28.93 35.69 -47.01
CA ARG A 534 -29.42 35.54 -48.39
C ARG A 534 -30.80 34.88 -48.38
N ARG A 535 -31.76 35.66 -48.85
CA ARG A 535 -33.07 35.24 -49.37
C ARG A 535 -32.84 34.68 -50.79
N SER A 536 -33.46 33.54 -51.06
CA SER A 536 -34.18 33.12 -52.29
C SER A 536 -34.09 31.62 -52.39
#